data_AF-G4TA31-F1
#
_entry.id   AF-G4TA31-F1
#
_cell.length_a   1.000
_cell.length_b   1.000
_cell.length_c   1.000
_cell.angle_alpha   90.00
_cell.angle_beta   90.00
_cell.angle_gamma   90.00
#
_symmetry.space_group_name_H-M   'P 1'
#
loop_
_entity.id
_entity.type
_entity.pdbx_description
1 polymer ?
#
loop_
_entity_poly.entity_id
_entity_poly.type
_entity_poly.pdbx_seq_one_letter_code
_entity_poly.pdbx_strand_id
1 'polypeptide(L)'
;MSKPVLYRFGGAWLHGRSRSGERVLEGENLEVSYLKITAQNIIPALVTPTGELYDSSMSSTQCLIKNAPQGAKTGKPADPKLLEIPHADNINPNVFLLAAHYNILQRVAPTAPAEFKKFYDAKMAKTNGLSAIYTPGTSSDLNAPYFKASQNNWNAVANFTLRVLSTHLPEQGFLGRDIPGEADYHVGAWPACITNILGAKNEAGAWKSFEAFGPVPKSLRKYLDAWTTRKSWNTVYKNGFR
;
A
#
# COMPACT_ATOMS: atom_id res chain seq x y z
N MET A 1 4.46 -12.09 -27.91
CA MET A 1 4.38 -10.71 -27.38
C MET A 1 4.99 -10.68 -25.98
N SER A 2 5.83 -9.70 -25.68
CA SER A 2 6.33 -9.47 -24.31
C SER A 2 5.15 -9.12 -23.38
N LYS A 3 5.25 -9.50 -22.09
CA LYS A 3 4.23 -9.18 -21.07
C LYS A 3 4.57 -7.84 -20.40
N PRO A 4 3.58 -7.07 -19.90
CA PRO A 4 3.87 -5.91 -19.09
C PRO A 4 4.66 -6.30 -17.84
N VAL A 5 5.53 -5.39 -17.40
CA VAL A 5 6.33 -5.53 -16.17
C VAL A 5 5.67 -4.69 -15.09
N LEU A 6 5.40 -5.29 -13.95
CA LEU A 6 4.88 -4.59 -12.80
C LEU A 6 5.88 -4.62 -11.66
N TYR A 7 6.18 -3.43 -11.16
CA TYR A 7 6.90 -3.19 -9.93
C TYR A 7 5.89 -2.98 -8.81
N ARG A 8 5.95 -3.75 -7.72
CA ARG A 8 4.95 -3.78 -6.64
C ARG A 8 5.54 -4.28 -5.33
N PHE A 9 4.78 -4.16 -4.23
CA PHE A 9 5.06 -4.83 -2.96
C PHE A 9 5.04 -6.36 -3.11
N GLY A 10 5.84 -7.05 -2.29
CA GLY A 10 5.56 -8.45 -1.91
C GLY A 10 4.08 -8.57 -1.52
N GLY A 11 3.40 -9.58 -2.06
CA GLY A 11 2.00 -9.84 -1.72
C GLY A 11 0.93 -8.90 -2.31
N ALA A 12 1.18 -7.86 -3.12
CA ALA A 12 0.06 -7.00 -3.61
C ALA A 12 -0.40 -7.30 -5.05
N TRP A 13 -1.56 -7.94 -5.17
CA TRP A 13 -2.56 -7.99 -6.27
C TRP A 13 -2.25 -8.41 -7.71
N LEU A 14 -1.06 -8.24 -8.24
CA LEU A 14 -0.94 -8.21 -9.69
C LEU A 14 -0.02 -9.33 -10.23
N HIS A 15 -0.61 -10.21 -11.04
CA HIS A 15 0.08 -11.27 -11.75
C HIS A 15 0.85 -10.70 -12.96
N GLY A 16 2.13 -10.42 -12.75
CA GLY A 16 3.16 -10.20 -13.77
C GLY A 16 4.48 -10.81 -13.30
N ARG A 17 5.47 -11.01 -14.18
CA ARG A 17 6.84 -11.32 -13.70
C ARG A 17 7.28 -10.13 -12.84
N SER A 18 7.40 -10.33 -11.53
CA SER A 18 8.11 -9.40 -10.67
C SER A 18 9.59 -9.50 -11.00
N ARG A 19 10.22 -8.37 -11.32
CA ARG A 19 11.68 -8.24 -11.17
C ARG A 19 11.90 -7.59 -9.82
N SER A 20 12.45 -8.36 -8.87
CA SER A 20 13.16 -7.91 -7.66
C SER A 20 12.68 -6.58 -7.04
N GLY A 21 11.41 -6.53 -6.63
CA GLY A 21 10.87 -5.48 -5.75
C GLY A 21 10.32 -6.09 -4.47
N GLU A 22 10.97 -7.16 -4.00
CA GLU A 22 10.44 -8.06 -2.98
C GLU A 22 10.46 -7.45 -1.58
N ARG A 23 11.04 -6.25 -1.37
CA ARG A 23 11.30 -5.76 -0.02
C ARG A 23 11.10 -4.27 0.14
N VAL A 24 9.86 -3.81 -0.04
CA VAL A 24 9.52 -2.40 0.23
C VAL A 24 9.48 -2.10 1.73
N LEU A 25 9.26 -3.12 2.57
CA LEU A 25 9.58 -3.02 4.01
C LEU A 25 11.08 -2.75 4.26
N GLU A 26 11.94 -2.93 3.26
CA GLU A 26 13.35 -2.58 3.26
C GLU A 26 13.65 -1.34 2.38
N GLY A 27 12.60 -0.73 1.81
CA GLY A 27 12.67 0.55 1.10
C GLY A 27 13.22 0.49 -0.33
N GLU A 28 13.17 -0.65 -1.01
CA GLU A 28 13.72 -0.81 -2.38
C GLU A 28 13.19 0.19 -3.42
N ASN A 29 11.98 0.75 -3.25
CA ASN A 29 11.49 1.83 -4.10
C ASN A 29 12.38 3.08 -4.03
N LEU A 30 13.12 3.27 -2.94
CA LEU A 30 14.06 4.37 -2.75
C LEU A 30 15.42 4.11 -3.40
N GLU A 31 15.63 2.99 -4.08
CA GLU A 31 16.86 2.73 -4.84
C GLU A 31 16.94 3.56 -6.12
N VAL A 32 18.16 3.92 -6.50
CA VAL A 32 18.45 4.64 -7.75
C VAL A 32 17.95 3.87 -8.98
N SER A 33 18.06 2.54 -8.96
CA SER A 33 17.57 1.68 -10.06
C SER A 33 16.05 1.79 -10.24
N TYR A 34 15.28 1.98 -9.17
CA TYR A 34 13.84 2.18 -9.23
C TYR A 34 13.47 3.61 -9.64
N LEU A 35 14.20 4.61 -9.14
CA LEU A 35 14.00 6.01 -9.54
C LEU A 35 14.23 6.26 -11.03
N LYS A 36 15.07 5.45 -11.68
CA LYS A 36 15.24 5.46 -13.15
C LYS A 36 14.01 4.96 -13.91
N ILE A 37 13.12 4.22 -13.26
CA ILE A 37 11.84 3.77 -13.83
C ILE A 37 10.78 4.85 -13.61
N THR A 38 10.63 5.34 -12.38
CA THR A 38 9.67 6.40 -12.04
C THR A 38 10.23 7.39 -11.04
N ALA A 39 10.12 8.67 -11.38
CA ALA A 39 10.51 9.76 -10.49
C ALA A 39 9.57 9.93 -9.29
N GLN A 40 8.37 9.33 -9.32
CA GLN A 40 7.41 9.43 -8.21
C GLN A 40 7.86 8.65 -6.98
N ASN A 41 8.68 7.60 -7.15
CA ASN A 41 9.08 6.69 -6.07
C ASN A 41 7.87 6.05 -5.37
N ILE A 42 6.79 5.85 -6.12
CA ILE A 42 5.57 5.21 -5.65
C ILE A 42 5.49 3.85 -6.34
N ILE A 43 5.00 2.87 -5.59
CA ILE A 43 4.62 1.58 -6.11
C ILE A 43 3.11 1.35 -5.90
N PRO A 44 2.47 0.53 -6.74
CA PRO A 44 3.06 -0.12 -7.90
C PRO A 44 3.26 0.83 -9.09
N ALA A 45 4.17 0.43 -9.98
CA ALA A 45 4.32 1.01 -11.31
C ALA A 45 4.26 -0.10 -12.37
N LEU A 46 3.56 0.14 -13.48
CA LEU A 46 3.41 -0.78 -14.60
C LEU A 46 4.11 -0.20 -15.83
N VAL A 47 4.95 -1.00 -16.48
CA VAL A 47 5.56 -0.69 -17.78
C VAL A 47 5.02 -1.66 -18.81
N THR A 48 4.37 -1.15 -19.84
CA THR A 48 3.79 -1.97 -20.92
C THR A 48 4.88 -2.50 -21.87
N PRO A 49 4.56 -3.49 -22.71
CA PRO A 49 5.46 -3.95 -23.77
C PRO A 49 5.92 -2.86 -24.75
N THR A 50 5.12 -1.81 -24.91
CA THR A 50 5.38 -0.63 -25.75
C THR A 50 6.21 0.44 -25.03
N GLY A 51 6.51 0.25 -23.74
CA GLY A 51 7.29 1.19 -22.93
C GLY A 51 6.47 2.26 -22.22
N GLU A 52 5.14 2.19 -22.25
CA GLU A 52 4.28 3.14 -21.54
C GLU A 52 4.36 2.89 -20.02
N LEU A 53 4.52 3.96 -19.25
CA LEU A 53 4.62 3.93 -17.80
C LEU A 53 3.30 4.38 -17.16
N TYR A 54 2.81 3.56 -16.22
CA TYR A 54 1.73 3.88 -15.31
C TYR A 54 2.29 3.83 -13.90
N ASP A 55 2.48 4.98 -13.27
CA ASP A 55 3.30 5.14 -12.06
C ASP A 55 2.48 5.33 -10.77
N SER A 56 1.21 4.95 -10.80
CA SER A 56 0.34 4.88 -9.62
C SER A 56 -0.42 3.56 -9.55
N SER A 57 -0.91 3.21 -8.37
CA SER A 57 -1.80 2.06 -8.19
C SER A 57 -3.07 2.19 -9.04
N MET A 58 -3.66 3.39 -9.13
CA MET A 58 -4.89 3.63 -9.88
C MET A 58 -4.65 3.47 -11.38
N SER A 59 -3.66 4.19 -11.93
CA SER A 59 -3.37 4.13 -13.36
C SER A 59 -2.90 2.74 -13.81
N SER A 60 -2.13 2.03 -12.97
CA SER A 60 -1.75 0.64 -13.20
C SER A 60 -2.96 -0.30 -13.21
N THR A 61 -3.88 -0.16 -12.24
CA THR A 61 -5.08 -1.00 -12.13
C THR A 61 -6.01 -0.76 -13.31
N GLN A 62 -6.24 0.50 -13.68
CA GLN A 62 -7.05 0.88 -14.84
C GLN A 62 -6.47 0.35 -16.14
N CYS A 63 -5.15 0.43 -16.33
CA CYS A 63 -4.47 -0.15 -17.49
C CYS A 63 -4.70 -1.67 -17.56
N LEU A 64 -4.56 -2.38 -16.44
CA LEU A 64 -4.75 -3.83 -16.39
C LEU A 64 -6.20 -4.24 -16.62
N ILE A 65 -7.17 -3.49 -16.08
CA ILE A 65 -8.60 -3.71 -16.34
C ILE A 65 -8.89 -3.51 -17.83
N LYS A 66 -8.45 -2.39 -18.41
CA LYS A 66 -8.67 -2.04 -19.82
C LYS A 66 -8.08 -3.08 -20.78
N ASN A 67 -6.93 -3.65 -20.43
CA ASN A 67 -6.20 -4.61 -21.27
C ASN A 67 -6.38 -6.07 -20.82
N ALA A 68 -7.35 -6.36 -19.95
CA ALA A 68 -7.60 -7.70 -19.48
C ALA A 68 -8.02 -8.62 -20.65
N PRO A 69 -7.67 -9.92 -20.62
CA PRO A 69 -8.08 -10.86 -21.66
C PRO A 69 -9.58 -10.86 -21.89
N GLN A 70 -9.99 -11.09 -23.13
CA GLN A 70 -11.41 -11.13 -23.51
C GLN A 70 -12.19 -12.10 -22.62
N GLY A 71 -13.28 -11.61 -22.00
CA GLY A 71 -14.09 -12.38 -21.05
C GLY A 71 -13.75 -12.13 -19.57
N ALA A 72 -12.69 -11.38 -19.26
CA ALA A 72 -12.48 -10.88 -17.91
C ALA A 72 -13.64 -9.95 -17.50
N LYS A 73 -14.34 -10.31 -16.42
CA LYS A 73 -15.43 -9.51 -15.87
C LYS A 73 -14.91 -8.65 -14.73
N THR A 74 -15.27 -7.37 -14.76
CA THR A 74 -15.15 -6.48 -13.60
C THR A 74 -16.52 -6.22 -13.00
N GLY A 75 -16.57 -6.06 -11.69
CA GLY A 75 -17.76 -5.57 -11.00
C GLY A 75 -18.12 -4.14 -11.39
N LYS A 76 -19.04 -3.55 -10.64
CA LYS A 76 -19.47 -2.16 -10.85
C LYS A 76 -18.29 -1.18 -10.86
N PRO A 77 -18.40 -0.07 -11.62
CA PRO A 77 -17.45 1.03 -11.53
C PRO A 77 -17.30 1.52 -10.08
N ALA A 78 -16.09 1.97 -9.75
CA ALA A 78 -15.78 2.47 -8.43
C ALA A 78 -16.55 3.77 -8.11
N ASP A 79 -16.96 3.92 -6.85
CA ASP A 79 -17.19 5.25 -6.28
C ASP A 79 -15.83 5.95 -6.19
N PRO A 80 -15.62 7.12 -6.84
CA PRO A 80 -14.35 7.84 -6.79
C PRO A 80 -13.85 8.08 -5.37
N LYS A 81 -14.75 8.31 -4.40
CA LYS A 81 -14.37 8.51 -3.00
C LYS A 81 -13.69 7.28 -2.41
N LEU A 82 -14.14 6.07 -2.78
CA LEU A 82 -13.56 4.83 -2.29
C LEU A 82 -12.24 4.48 -2.99
N LEU A 83 -11.94 5.09 -4.12
CA LEU A 83 -10.60 5.07 -4.70
C LEU A 83 -9.68 6.03 -3.94
N GLU A 84 -10.13 7.25 -3.69
CA GLU A 84 -9.29 8.31 -3.13
C GLU A 84 -8.96 8.12 -1.65
N ILE A 85 -9.93 7.72 -0.82
CA ILE A 85 -9.75 7.64 0.63
C ILE A 85 -8.56 6.74 1.03
N PRO A 86 -8.41 5.50 0.53
CA PRO A 86 -7.26 4.64 0.86
C PRO A 86 -5.89 5.24 0.49
N HIS A 87 -5.85 6.22 -0.43
CA HIS A 87 -4.62 6.90 -0.84
C HIS A 87 -4.37 8.21 -0.10
N ALA A 88 -5.31 8.68 0.72
CA ALA A 88 -5.15 9.91 1.49
C ALA A 88 -3.95 9.81 2.44
N ASP A 89 -3.16 10.89 2.51
CA ASP A 89 -1.87 10.91 3.20
C ASP A 89 -1.93 10.41 4.65
N ASN A 90 -3.01 10.69 5.38
CA ASN A 90 -3.13 10.31 6.79
C ASN A 90 -3.47 8.84 7.04
N ILE A 91 -3.86 8.08 6.01
CA ILE A 91 -4.22 6.66 6.13
C ILE A 91 -3.51 5.76 5.11
N ASN A 92 -2.74 6.35 4.19
CA ASN A 92 -1.95 5.60 3.22
C ASN A 92 -0.90 4.74 3.95
N PRO A 93 -0.83 3.43 3.72
CA PRO A 93 0.11 2.54 4.42
C PRO A 93 1.57 3.01 4.37
N ASN A 94 1.97 3.73 3.32
CA ASN A 94 3.32 4.28 3.16
C ASN A 94 3.75 5.20 4.31
N VAL A 95 2.83 5.88 5.01
CA VAL A 95 3.19 6.75 6.14
C VAL A 95 3.63 5.98 7.38
N PHE A 96 3.30 4.70 7.48
CA PHE A 96 3.75 3.85 8.57
C PHE A 96 5.07 3.14 8.25
N LEU A 97 5.55 3.22 7.00
CA LEU A 97 6.83 2.66 6.56
C LEU A 97 8.01 3.64 6.68
N LEU A 98 7.82 4.77 7.37
CA LEU A 98 8.84 5.82 7.45
C LEU A 98 10.16 5.35 8.11
N ALA A 99 10.12 4.40 9.06
CA ALA A 99 11.33 3.83 9.65
C ALA A 99 12.14 3.00 8.65
N ALA A 100 11.46 2.19 7.83
CA ALA A 100 12.08 1.47 6.72
C ALA A 100 12.70 2.44 5.71
N HIS A 101 11.97 3.50 5.36
CA HIS A 101 12.46 4.55 4.48
C HIS A 101 13.70 5.26 5.05
N TYR A 102 13.75 5.53 6.36
CA TYR A 102 14.91 6.17 6.97
C TYR A 102 16.19 5.35 6.78
N ASN A 103 16.15 4.06 7.11
CA ASN A 103 17.33 3.19 7.02
C ASN A 103 17.89 3.09 5.60
N ILE A 104 17.02 2.95 4.61
CA ILE A 104 17.46 2.91 3.21
C ILE A 104 18.01 4.25 2.76
N LEU A 105 17.38 5.37 3.15
CA LEU A 105 17.82 6.72 2.78
C LEU A 105 19.23 7.02 3.30
N GLN A 106 19.54 6.61 4.54
CA GLN A 106 20.91 6.73 5.09
C GLN A 106 21.96 6.02 4.23
N ARG A 107 21.60 4.89 3.61
CA ARG A 107 22.50 4.12 2.75
C ARG A 107 22.64 4.70 1.35
N VAL A 108 21.53 5.08 0.71
CA VAL A 108 21.50 5.42 -0.72
C VAL A 108 21.70 6.91 -1.00
N ALA A 109 21.27 7.80 -0.10
CA ALA A 109 21.40 9.25 -0.30
C ALA A 109 22.87 9.72 -0.44
N PRO A 110 23.85 9.22 0.35
CA PRO A 110 25.24 9.68 0.23
C PRO A 110 25.92 9.31 -1.09
N THR A 111 25.45 8.26 -1.75
CA THR A 111 26.03 7.74 -3.02
C THR A 111 25.13 8.02 -4.22
N ALA A 112 24.06 8.79 -4.03
CA ALA A 112 23.10 9.09 -5.07
C ALA A 112 23.72 9.93 -6.20
N PRO A 113 23.43 9.60 -7.48
CA PRO A 113 23.76 10.47 -8.60
C PRO A 113 23.21 11.89 -8.43
N ALA A 114 23.92 12.87 -8.99
CA ALA A 114 23.59 14.30 -8.83
C ALA A 114 22.15 14.62 -9.27
N GLU A 115 21.65 13.96 -10.31
CA GLU A 115 20.29 14.14 -10.81
C GLU A 115 19.19 13.77 -9.80
N PHE A 116 19.51 12.91 -8.80
CA PHE A 116 18.56 12.50 -7.76
C PHE A 116 18.82 13.20 -6.41
N LYS A 117 19.82 14.07 -6.29
CA LYS A 117 20.18 14.70 -5.01
C LYS A 117 19.00 15.43 -4.37
N LYS A 118 18.28 16.24 -5.15
CA LYS A 118 17.10 16.99 -4.67
C LYS A 118 16.01 16.06 -4.13
N PHE A 119 15.81 14.91 -4.77
CA PHE A 119 14.84 13.90 -4.32
C PHE A 119 15.24 13.34 -2.95
N TYR A 120 16.49 12.90 -2.80
CA TYR A 120 16.96 12.30 -1.55
C TYR A 120 17.04 13.31 -0.40
N ASP A 121 17.50 14.54 -0.66
CA ASP A 121 17.51 15.62 0.34
C ASP A 121 16.08 15.87 0.88
N ALA A 122 15.08 15.92 -0.02
CA ALA A 122 13.68 16.11 0.38
C ALA A 122 13.11 14.91 1.15
N LYS A 123 13.49 13.69 0.80
CA LYS A 123 13.06 12.49 1.54
C LYS A 123 13.70 12.41 2.92
N MET A 124 14.99 12.70 3.04
CA MET A 124 15.73 12.75 4.30
C MET A 124 15.10 13.76 5.27
N ALA A 125 14.76 14.96 4.79
CA ALA A 125 14.09 15.98 5.59
C ALA A 125 12.75 15.50 6.18
N LYS A 126 11.98 14.69 5.45
CA LYS A 126 10.72 14.10 5.95
C LYS A 126 10.94 13.02 7.03
N THR A 127 12.15 12.46 7.13
CA THR A 127 12.50 11.44 8.12
C THR A 127 13.27 11.98 9.34
N ASN A 128 13.58 13.28 9.39
CA ASN A 128 14.37 13.87 10.49
C ASN A 128 13.71 13.72 11.88
N GLY A 129 12.37 13.65 11.96
CA GLY A 129 11.69 13.35 13.23
C GLY A 129 11.94 11.92 13.73
N LEU A 130 12.21 10.96 12.83
CA LEU A 130 12.57 9.58 13.20
C LEU A 130 14.01 9.46 13.67
N SER A 131 14.95 10.23 13.11
CA SER A 131 16.35 10.15 13.55
C SER A 131 16.50 10.49 15.03
N ALA A 132 15.68 11.42 15.55
CA ALA A 132 15.67 11.77 16.97
C ALA A 132 15.03 10.69 17.88
N ILE A 133 14.33 9.69 17.33
CA ILE A 133 13.85 8.51 18.07
C ILE A 133 14.96 7.47 18.20
N TYR A 134 15.75 7.27 17.15
CA TYR A 134 16.81 6.25 17.10
C TYR A 134 18.18 6.71 17.60
N THR A 135 18.34 7.99 17.90
CA THR A 135 19.60 8.55 18.43
C THR A 135 19.52 8.60 19.97
N PRO A 136 20.40 7.89 20.71
CA PRO A 136 20.44 8.02 22.16
C PRO A 136 20.78 9.46 22.60
N GLY A 137 20.04 10.01 23.57
CA GLY A 137 20.32 11.34 24.15
C GLY A 137 19.65 12.53 23.46
N THR A 138 18.86 12.34 22.40
CA THR A 138 18.03 13.41 21.84
C THR A 138 16.84 13.73 22.75
N SER A 139 16.49 15.02 22.87
CA SER A 139 15.35 15.49 23.68
C SER A 139 14.04 14.87 23.21
N SER A 140 13.19 14.47 24.16
CA SER A 140 11.82 14.00 23.91
C SER A 140 10.95 15.02 23.17
N ASP A 141 11.26 16.32 23.31
CA ASP A 141 10.52 17.41 22.68
C ASP A 141 10.61 17.39 21.15
N LEU A 142 11.71 16.83 20.62
CA LEU A 142 11.92 16.68 19.17
C LEU A 142 11.01 15.60 18.56
N ASN A 143 10.55 14.65 19.37
CA ASN A 143 9.73 13.53 18.92
C ASN A 143 8.23 13.76 19.16
N ALA A 144 7.85 14.74 19.99
CA ALA A 144 6.44 15.02 20.30
C ALA A 144 5.58 15.34 19.06
N PRO A 145 6.03 16.16 18.09
CA PRO A 145 5.28 16.38 16.84
C PRO A 145 5.11 15.11 16.02
N TYR A 146 6.13 14.25 15.99
CA TYR A 146 6.08 12.97 15.28
C TYR A 146 5.06 12.02 15.92
N PHE A 147 5.08 11.84 17.25
CA PHE A 147 4.11 10.99 17.94
C PHE A 147 2.68 11.52 17.77
N LYS A 148 2.47 12.84 17.83
CA LYS A 148 1.16 13.46 17.56
C LYS A 148 0.67 13.15 16.14
N ALA A 149 1.53 13.30 15.13
CA ALA A 149 1.20 12.97 13.75
C ALA A 149 0.88 11.47 13.59
N SER A 150 1.68 10.60 14.19
CA SER A 150 1.46 9.15 14.19
C SER A 150 0.11 8.76 14.81
N GLN A 151 -0.22 9.34 15.97
CA GLN A 151 -1.51 9.12 16.63
C GLN A 151 -2.68 9.59 15.75
N ASN A 152 -2.55 10.74 15.09
CA ASN A 152 -3.57 11.24 14.17
C ASN A 152 -3.77 10.29 12.98
N ASN A 153 -2.69 9.72 12.43
CA ASN A 153 -2.77 8.75 11.35
C ASN A 153 -3.49 7.47 11.81
N TRP A 154 -3.15 6.94 12.99
CA TRP A 154 -3.85 5.76 13.54
C TRP A 154 -5.32 6.03 13.85
N ASN A 155 -5.65 7.22 14.36
CA ASN A 155 -7.05 7.62 14.56
C ASN A 155 -7.82 7.69 13.24
N ALA A 156 -7.18 8.18 12.17
CA ALA A 156 -7.78 8.21 10.84
C ALA A 156 -7.99 6.81 10.26
N VAL A 157 -7.01 5.90 10.42
CA VAL A 157 -7.11 4.48 10.05
C VAL A 157 -8.28 3.81 10.78
N ALA A 158 -8.38 4.01 12.10
CA ALA A 158 -9.47 3.49 12.92
C ALA A 158 -10.84 4.03 12.47
N ASN A 159 -10.95 5.34 12.24
CA ASN A 159 -12.19 5.97 11.77
C ASN A 159 -12.60 5.43 10.40
N PHE A 160 -11.66 5.33 9.45
CA PHE A 160 -11.96 4.80 8.14
C PHE A 160 -12.43 3.35 8.23
N THR A 161 -11.69 2.50 8.93
CA THR A 161 -11.96 1.05 9.00
C THR A 161 -13.27 0.74 9.71
N LEU A 162 -13.50 1.33 10.89
CA LEU A 162 -14.62 0.97 11.75
C LEU A 162 -15.90 1.73 11.41
N ARG A 163 -15.79 2.97 10.88
CA ARG A 163 -16.93 3.86 10.71
C ARG A 163 -17.24 4.19 9.26
N VAL A 164 -16.25 4.59 8.47
CA VAL A 164 -16.51 5.05 7.10
C VAL A 164 -16.70 3.86 6.17
N LEU A 165 -15.73 2.96 6.07
CA LEU A 165 -15.77 1.86 5.12
C LEU A 165 -17.03 0.99 5.31
N SER A 166 -17.40 0.72 6.55
CA SER A 166 -18.55 -0.12 6.90
C SER A 166 -19.89 0.40 6.38
N THR A 167 -20.06 1.71 6.11
CA THR A 167 -21.29 2.27 5.52
C THR A 167 -21.37 2.08 4.01
N HIS A 168 -20.25 1.77 3.36
CA HIS A 168 -20.17 1.55 1.91
C HIS A 168 -20.15 0.06 1.54
N LEU A 169 -19.80 -0.81 2.49
CA LEU A 169 -19.72 -2.24 2.24
C LEU A 169 -21.10 -2.86 2.01
N PRO A 170 -21.22 -3.78 1.04
CA PRO A 170 -22.46 -4.52 0.84
C PRO A 170 -22.70 -5.48 2.01
N GLU A 171 -23.92 -6.01 2.09
CA GLU A 171 -24.22 -7.07 3.05
C GLU A 171 -23.42 -8.36 2.75
N GLN A 172 -23.17 -8.64 1.47
CA GLN A 172 -22.38 -9.78 0.98
C GLN A 172 -21.63 -9.39 -0.31
N GLY A 173 -20.48 -10.04 -0.56
CA GLY A 173 -19.68 -9.83 -1.76
C GLY A 173 -18.75 -8.63 -1.67
N PHE A 174 -18.67 -7.87 -2.75
CA PHE A 174 -17.72 -6.79 -3.01
C PHE A 174 -18.43 -5.45 -3.25
N LEU A 175 -17.71 -4.32 -3.22
CA LEU A 175 -18.22 -3.01 -3.66
C LEU A 175 -18.73 -3.07 -5.11
N GLY A 176 -18.07 -3.89 -5.94
CA GLY A 176 -18.49 -4.26 -7.28
C GLY A 176 -19.68 -5.23 -7.37
N ARG A 177 -20.25 -5.63 -6.23
CA ARG A 177 -21.28 -6.68 -6.00
C ARG A 177 -20.72 -8.10 -6.02
N ASP A 178 -21.19 -8.96 -6.92
CA ASP A 178 -20.82 -10.38 -6.92
C ASP A 178 -19.36 -10.63 -7.35
N ILE A 179 -18.79 -9.67 -8.08
CA ILE A 179 -17.42 -9.69 -8.58
C ILE A 179 -16.72 -8.38 -8.20
N PRO A 180 -15.42 -8.41 -7.86
CA PRO A 180 -14.67 -7.19 -7.53
C PRO A 180 -14.68 -6.18 -8.68
N GLY A 181 -15.01 -4.93 -8.36
CA GLY A 181 -14.79 -3.76 -9.19
C GLY A 181 -13.43 -3.11 -8.91
N GLU A 182 -13.17 -1.97 -9.53
CA GLU A 182 -11.90 -1.25 -9.36
C GLU A 182 -11.64 -0.85 -7.91
N ALA A 183 -12.66 -0.31 -7.22
CA ALA A 183 -12.56 0.10 -5.81
C ALA A 183 -12.15 -1.06 -4.92
N ASP A 184 -12.62 -2.27 -5.21
CA ASP A 184 -12.30 -3.45 -4.43
C ASP A 184 -10.80 -3.77 -4.47
N TYR A 185 -10.12 -3.58 -5.60
CA TYR A 185 -8.68 -3.84 -5.69
C TYR A 185 -7.85 -2.89 -4.81
N HIS A 186 -8.33 -1.67 -4.57
CA HIS A 186 -7.69 -0.72 -3.66
C HIS A 186 -8.09 -0.98 -2.20
N VAL A 187 -9.40 -1.07 -1.94
CA VAL A 187 -9.98 -1.22 -0.60
C VAL A 187 -9.76 -2.62 -0.03
N GLY A 188 -9.59 -3.66 -0.86
CA GLY A 188 -9.25 -5.01 -0.42
C GLY A 188 -7.76 -5.18 -0.09
N ALA A 189 -6.88 -4.48 -0.81
CA ALA A 189 -5.44 -4.48 -0.55
C ALA A 189 -5.06 -3.70 0.71
N TRP A 190 -5.72 -2.55 0.92
CA TRP A 190 -5.38 -1.63 2.00
C TRP A 190 -5.43 -2.28 3.40
N PRO A 191 -6.47 -3.05 3.78
CA PRO A 191 -6.53 -3.75 5.06
C PRO A 191 -5.41 -4.78 5.24
N ALA A 192 -5.04 -5.51 4.19
CA ALA A 192 -3.91 -6.44 4.24
C ALA A 192 -2.60 -5.70 4.53
N CYS A 193 -2.38 -4.53 3.94
CA CYS A 193 -1.21 -3.69 4.25
C CYS A 193 -1.22 -3.20 5.70
N ILE A 194 -2.34 -2.65 6.18
CA ILE A 194 -2.47 -2.13 7.55
C ILE A 194 -2.25 -3.23 8.59
N THR A 195 -2.83 -4.41 8.36
CA THR A 195 -2.68 -5.53 9.30
C THR A 195 -1.26 -6.08 9.34
N ASN A 196 -0.55 -6.10 8.20
CA ASN A 196 0.89 -6.41 8.18
C ASN A 196 1.70 -5.38 8.98
N ILE A 197 1.41 -4.08 8.85
CA ILE A 197 2.03 -3.02 9.66
C ILE A 197 1.77 -3.24 11.15
N LEU A 198 0.57 -3.68 11.51
CA LEU A 198 0.20 -4.05 12.89
C LEU A 198 0.80 -5.41 13.34
N GLY A 199 1.65 -6.03 12.53
CA GLY A 199 2.42 -7.22 12.89
C GLY A 199 1.75 -8.56 12.55
N ALA A 200 0.61 -8.54 11.86
CA ALA A 200 -0.06 -9.77 11.45
C ALA A 200 0.83 -10.64 10.56
N LYS A 201 0.92 -11.94 10.88
CA LYS A 201 1.76 -12.89 10.13
C LYS A 201 0.96 -13.79 9.19
N ASN A 202 -0.35 -13.84 9.37
CA ASN A 202 -1.30 -14.65 8.61
C ASN A 202 -2.68 -14.01 8.66
N GLU A 203 -3.63 -14.59 7.91
CA GLU A 203 -5.01 -14.09 7.80
C GLU A 203 -5.72 -14.03 9.14
N ALA A 204 -5.61 -15.09 9.95
CA ALA A 204 -6.22 -15.14 11.27
C ALA A 204 -5.72 -14.00 12.19
N GLY A 205 -4.41 -13.73 12.16
CA GLY A 205 -3.79 -12.64 12.92
C GLY A 205 -4.17 -11.26 12.40
N ALA A 206 -4.36 -11.10 11.10
CA ALA A 206 -4.73 -9.83 10.49
C ALA A 206 -6.09 -9.33 10.97
N TRP A 207 -7.07 -10.21 11.08
CA TRP A 207 -8.41 -9.83 11.51
C TRP A 207 -8.45 -9.39 12.97
N LYS A 208 -7.66 -10.06 13.81
CA LYS A 208 -7.49 -9.68 15.21
C LYS A 208 -6.80 -8.33 15.37
N SER A 209 -5.90 -7.95 14.47
CA SER A 209 -5.20 -6.66 14.54
C SER A 209 -6.15 -5.45 14.49
N PHE A 210 -7.29 -5.54 13.79
CA PHE A 210 -8.26 -4.44 13.77
C PHE A 210 -9.05 -4.27 15.08
N GLU A 211 -9.11 -5.29 15.93
CA GLU A 211 -9.73 -5.19 17.25
C GLU A 211 -8.99 -4.19 18.16
N ALA A 212 -7.73 -3.87 17.84
CA ALA A 212 -6.98 -2.81 18.51
C ALA A 212 -7.64 -1.42 18.35
N PHE A 213 -8.46 -1.22 17.32
CA PHE A 213 -9.21 0.03 17.11
C PHE A 213 -10.60 0.01 17.76
N GLY A 214 -11.07 -1.14 18.22
CA GLY A 214 -12.42 -1.36 18.75
C GLY A 214 -13.18 -2.48 18.04
N PRO A 215 -14.49 -2.65 18.35
CA PRO A 215 -15.31 -3.71 17.76
C PRO A 215 -15.36 -3.64 16.23
N VAL A 216 -14.93 -4.70 15.56
CA VAL A 216 -14.90 -4.77 14.09
C VAL A 216 -16.33 -4.97 13.53
N PRO A 217 -16.81 -4.10 12.62
CA PRO A 217 -18.12 -4.25 12.01
C PRO A 217 -18.30 -5.59 11.28
N LYS A 218 -19.49 -6.19 11.40
CA LYS A 218 -19.82 -7.45 10.70
C LYS A 218 -19.68 -7.33 9.18
N SER A 219 -20.04 -6.18 8.59
CA SER A 219 -19.90 -5.93 7.14
C SER A 219 -18.45 -5.98 6.68
N LEU A 220 -17.53 -5.39 7.45
CA LEU A 220 -16.10 -5.45 7.18
C LEU A 220 -15.57 -6.89 7.21
N ARG A 221 -15.98 -7.68 8.22
CA ARG A 221 -15.60 -9.09 8.29
C ARG A 221 -16.08 -9.86 7.06
N LYS A 222 -17.35 -9.74 6.70
CA LYS A 222 -17.93 -10.42 5.51
C LYS A 222 -17.23 -10.03 4.21
N TYR A 223 -16.92 -8.74 4.04
CA TYR A 223 -16.19 -8.25 2.86
C TYR A 223 -14.79 -8.86 2.74
N LEU A 224 -14.07 -8.95 3.85
CA LEU A 224 -12.74 -9.56 3.89
C LEU A 224 -12.80 -11.09 3.72
N ASP A 225 -13.82 -11.75 4.29
CA ASP A 225 -14.09 -13.17 4.07
C ASP A 225 -14.31 -13.43 2.55
N ALA A 226 -15.11 -12.59 1.88
CA ALA A 226 -15.30 -12.68 0.42
C ALA A 226 -13.99 -12.58 -0.36
N TRP A 227 -13.02 -11.78 0.11
CA TRP A 227 -11.68 -11.72 -0.47
C TRP A 227 -10.85 -12.98 -0.24
N THR A 228 -10.75 -13.47 1.00
CA THR A 228 -9.90 -14.63 1.37
C THR A 228 -10.36 -15.93 0.75
N THR A 229 -11.65 -16.07 0.42
CA THR A 229 -12.14 -17.26 -0.29
C THR A 229 -11.67 -17.33 -1.76
N ARG A 230 -11.19 -16.23 -2.34
CA ARG A 230 -10.80 -16.20 -3.76
C ARG A 230 -9.47 -16.89 -3.99
N LYS A 231 -9.43 -17.79 -4.99
CA LYS A 231 -8.17 -18.41 -5.47
C LYS A 231 -7.10 -17.39 -5.82
N SER A 232 -7.48 -16.25 -6.42
CA SER A 232 -6.54 -15.17 -6.76
C SER A 232 -5.89 -14.55 -5.52
N TRP A 233 -6.67 -14.33 -4.45
CA TRP A 233 -6.17 -13.82 -3.18
C TRP A 233 -5.17 -14.80 -2.57
N ASN A 234 -5.57 -16.07 -2.43
CA ASN A 234 -4.73 -17.13 -1.87
C ASN A 234 -3.45 -17.34 -2.68
N THR A 235 -3.48 -17.15 -4.00
CA THR A 235 -2.27 -17.24 -4.82
C THR A 235 -1.28 -16.13 -4.50
N VAL A 236 -1.78 -14.92 -4.27
CA VAL A 236 -0.98 -13.72 -4.01
C VAL A 236 -0.45 -13.71 -2.58
N TYR A 237 -1.28 -14.08 -1.60
CA TYR A 237 -0.98 -14.03 -0.17
C TYR A 237 -0.62 -15.38 0.45
N LYS A 238 -0.29 -16.40 -0.36
CA LYS A 238 0.08 -17.74 0.12
C LYS A 238 1.19 -17.77 1.17
N ASN A 239 2.07 -16.77 1.16
CA ASN A 239 3.20 -16.63 2.09
C ASN A 239 2.94 -15.60 3.21
N GLY A 240 1.66 -15.24 3.43
CA GLY A 240 1.23 -14.16 4.32
C GLY A 240 1.16 -12.80 3.63
N PHE A 241 0.81 -11.77 4.39
CA PHE A 241 0.68 -10.37 3.93
C PHE A 241 2.02 -9.64 3.73
N ARG A 242 3.09 -10.39 3.44
CA ARG A 242 4.47 -9.89 3.32
C ARG A 242 4.84 -9.47 1.92
#